data_AF-A0A838HSC6-F1
#
_entry.id   AF-A0A838HSC6-F1
#
_cell.length_a   1.000
_cell.length_b   1.000
_cell.length_c   1.000
_cell.angle_alpha   90.00
_cell.angle_beta   90.00
_cell.angle_gamma   90.00
#
_symmetry.space_group_name_H-M   'P 1'
#
loop_
_entity.id
_entity.type
_entity.pdbx_description
1 polymer ?
#
loop_
_entity_poly.entity_id
_entity_poly.type
_entity_poly.pdbx_seq_one_letter_code
_entity_poly.pdbx_strand_id
1 'polypeptide(L)'
;MQDELVWDDELWERVWERTLDPVERHHLALAVWRRRMPDDPFEAVIAPELARRWRRHACTLAVVYGLWTLFWGLLALDDFRANSGFSALLSPACAAVGLTAIGLCMAFRRRLRSFARRGRP
;
A
#
# COMPACT_ATOMS: atom_id res chain seq x y z
N MET A 1 -20.85 17.43 17.97
CA MET A 1 -19.49 17.46 18.53
C MET A 1 -19.00 16.02 18.49
N GLN A 2 -18.47 15.58 17.35
CA GLN A 2 -17.86 14.26 17.22
C GLN A 2 -16.43 14.43 17.70
N ASP A 3 -16.11 13.90 18.88
CA ASP A 3 -14.73 13.76 19.32
C ASP A 3 -13.94 13.07 18.21
N GLU A 4 -12.82 13.67 17.79
CA GLU A 4 -11.85 12.99 16.93
C GLU A 4 -11.39 11.74 17.70
N LEU A 5 -12.05 10.61 17.46
CA LEU A 5 -11.58 9.31 17.88
C LEU A 5 -10.21 9.11 17.25
N VAL A 6 -9.18 9.36 18.04
CA VAL A 6 -7.80 9.07 17.66
C VAL A 6 -7.71 7.55 17.60
N TRP A 7 -7.76 7.02 16.37
CA TRP A 7 -7.54 5.60 16.11
C TRP A 7 -6.10 5.24 16.44
N ASP A 8 -5.88 4.82 17.69
CA ASP A 8 -4.62 4.25 18.14
C ASP A 8 -4.40 2.87 17.49
N ASP A 9 -3.14 2.47 17.33
CA ASP A 9 -2.77 1.19 16.71
C ASP A 9 -3.33 0.00 17.48
N GLU A 10 -3.33 0.05 18.81
CA GLU A 10 -3.94 -0.98 19.65
C GLU A 10 -5.47 -1.04 19.56
N LEU A 11 -6.13 0.11 19.35
CA LEU A 11 -7.59 0.16 19.19
C LEU A 11 -7.98 -0.43 17.83
N TRP A 12 -7.23 -0.06 16.79
CA TRP A 12 -7.40 -0.63 15.47
C TRP A 12 -7.18 -2.13 15.47
N GLU A 13 -6.10 -2.62 16.09
CA GLU A 13 -5.79 -4.05 16.13
C GLU A 13 -6.90 -4.80 16.87
N ARG A 14 -7.41 -4.27 17.99
CA ARG A 14 -8.57 -4.86 18.67
C ARG A 14 -9.83 -4.90 17.81
N VAL A 15 -10.19 -3.80 17.16
CA VAL A 15 -11.40 -3.73 16.32
C VAL A 15 -11.25 -4.62 15.08
N TRP A 16 -10.10 -4.54 14.41
CA TRP A 16 -9.82 -5.29 13.20
C TRP A 16 -9.69 -6.78 13.48
N GLU A 17 -8.99 -7.18 14.54
CA GLU A 17 -8.69 -8.59 14.82
C GLU A 17 -9.71 -9.32 15.68
N ARG A 18 -10.41 -8.61 16.58
CA ARG A 18 -11.36 -9.25 17.52
C ARG A 18 -12.82 -9.00 17.19
N THR A 19 -13.13 -7.93 16.47
CA THR A 19 -14.54 -7.58 16.18
C THR A 19 -14.97 -8.01 14.79
N LEU A 20 -14.07 -7.94 13.80
CA LEU A 20 -14.38 -8.34 12.42
C LEU A 20 -13.98 -9.78 12.14
N ASP A 21 -14.90 -10.58 11.60
CA ASP A 21 -14.60 -11.91 11.10
C ASP A 21 -13.65 -11.84 9.87
N PRO A 22 -12.82 -12.86 9.56
CA PRO A 22 -11.94 -12.83 8.40
C PRO A 22 -12.68 -12.59 7.08
N VAL A 23 -13.93 -13.04 6.97
CA VAL A 23 -14.79 -12.81 5.81
C VAL A 23 -15.15 -11.32 5.70
N GLU A 24 -15.60 -10.71 6.80
CA GLU A 24 -15.95 -9.28 6.86
C GLU A 24 -14.76 -8.39 6.54
N ARG A 25 -13.56 -8.72 7.05
CA ARG A 25 -12.32 -8.02 6.70
C ARG A 25 -12.04 -8.06 5.20
N HIS A 26 -12.25 -9.20 4.57
CA HIS A 26 -12.05 -9.35 3.13
C HIS A 26 -13.07 -8.54 2.33
N HIS A 27 -14.35 -8.58 2.73
CA HIS A 27 -15.40 -7.78 2.09
C HIS A 27 -15.15 -6.28 2.23
N LEU A 28 -14.76 -5.83 3.43
CA LEU A 28 -14.42 -4.45 3.71
C LEU A 28 -13.17 -4.00 2.92
N ALA A 29 -12.13 -4.85 2.88
CA ALA A 29 -10.94 -4.61 2.06
C ALA A 29 -11.28 -4.50 0.57
N LEU A 30 -12.14 -5.37 0.05
CA LEU A 30 -12.64 -5.32 -1.33
C LEU A 30 -13.50 -4.07 -1.58
N ALA A 31 -14.36 -3.68 -0.63
CA ALA A 31 -15.19 -2.49 -0.73
C ALA A 31 -14.32 -1.23 -0.84
N VAL A 32 -13.32 -1.10 0.05
CA VAL A 32 -12.34 0.00 0.02
C VAL A 32 -11.52 -0.04 -1.28
N TRP A 33 -11.08 -1.22 -1.74
CA TRP A 33 -10.37 -1.38 -3.01
C TRP A 33 -11.21 -0.95 -4.23
N ARG A 34 -12.49 -1.33 -4.24
CA ARG A 34 -13.48 -0.97 -5.27
C ARG A 34 -14.02 0.45 -5.10
N ARG A 35 -13.63 1.18 -4.05
CA ARG A 35 -14.10 2.52 -3.70
C ARG A 35 -15.62 2.58 -3.49
N ARG A 36 -16.20 1.53 -2.93
CA ARG A 36 -17.59 1.53 -2.47
C ARG A 36 -17.62 1.84 -0.98
N MET A 37 -18.50 2.76 -0.59
CA MET A 37 -18.79 2.98 0.83
C MET A 37 -19.58 1.75 1.30
N PRO A 38 -19.26 1.17 2.46
CA PRO A 38 -20.08 0.14 3.06
C PRO A 38 -21.43 0.70 3.49
N ASP A 39 -22.47 -0.13 3.45
CA ASP A 39 -23.82 0.26 3.90
C ASP A 39 -23.95 0.22 5.43
N ASP A 40 -23.12 -0.57 6.11
CA ASP A 40 -23.08 -0.64 7.57
C ASP A 40 -22.41 0.62 8.16
N PRO A 41 -23.06 1.34 9.09
CA PRO A 41 -22.48 2.53 9.74
C PRO A 41 -21.15 2.26 10.46
N PHE A 42 -20.93 1.07 11.01
CA PHE A 42 -19.67 0.70 11.64
C PHE A 42 -18.55 0.55 10.60
N GLU A 43 -18.81 -0.21 9.54
CA GLU A 43 -17.87 -0.40 8.43
C GLU A 43 -17.56 0.93 7.72
N ALA A 44 -18.53 1.84 7.62
CA ALA A 44 -18.36 3.16 7.04
C ALA A 44 -17.35 4.05 7.82
N VAL A 45 -17.22 3.83 9.14
CA VAL A 45 -16.22 4.51 9.98
C VAL A 45 -14.83 3.84 9.84
N ILE A 46 -14.78 2.52 9.69
CA ILE A 46 -13.53 1.75 9.57
C ILE A 46 -12.89 1.88 8.19
N ALA A 47 -13.69 1.92 7.12
CA ALA A 47 -13.24 2.03 5.74
C ALA A 47 -12.25 3.19 5.45
N PRO A 48 -12.47 4.44 5.91
CA PRO A 48 -11.52 5.53 5.70
C PRO A 48 -10.21 5.33 6.47
N GLU A 49 -10.25 4.73 7.66
CA GLU A 49 -9.04 4.44 8.46
C GLU A 49 -8.22 3.31 7.82
N LEU A 50 -8.88 2.25 7.32
CA LEU A 50 -8.25 1.21 6.51
C LEU A 50 -7.52 1.82 5.30
N ALA A 51 -8.19 2.72 4.58
CA ALA A 51 -7.58 3.42 3.44
C ALA A 51 -6.38 4.29 3.85
N ARG A 52 -6.41 4.89 5.05
CA ARG A 52 -5.30 5.69 5.59
C ARG A 52 -4.08 4.81 5.91
N ARG A 53 -4.30 3.67 6.58
CA ARG A 53 -3.25 2.69 6.90
C ARG A 53 -2.65 2.06 5.66
N TRP A 54 -3.47 1.64 4.70
CA TRP A 54 -3.01 1.14 3.40
C TRP A 54 -2.15 2.16 2.64
N ARG A 55 -2.49 3.45 2.72
CA ARG A 55 -1.65 4.52 2.15
C ARG A 55 -0.31 4.67 2.87
N ARG A 56 -0.26 4.53 4.19
CA ARG A 56 1.01 4.54 4.96
C ARG A 56 1.87 3.35 4.57
N HIS A 57 1.32 2.13 4.57
CA HIS A 57 2.03 0.94 4.14
C HIS A 57 2.52 1.01 2.70
N ALA A 58 1.71 1.53 1.77
CA ALA A 58 2.16 1.75 0.39
C ALA A 58 3.33 2.73 0.30
N CYS A 59 3.42 3.71 1.21
CA CYS A 59 4.56 4.61 1.29
C CYS A 59 5.82 3.89 1.79
N THR A 60 5.68 3.11 2.86
CA THR A 60 6.78 2.28 3.39
C THR A 60 7.29 1.30 2.34
N LEU A 61 6.39 0.57 1.67
CA LEU A 61 6.74 -0.35 0.59
C LEU A 61 7.42 0.38 -0.57
N ALA A 62 6.93 1.55 -0.98
CA ALA A 62 7.58 2.32 -2.04
C ALA A 62 9.02 2.73 -1.67
N VAL A 63 9.28 3.04 -0.39
CA VAL A 63 10.65 3.34 0.09
C VAL A 63 11.51 2.08 0.06
N VAL A 64 11.02 0.95 0.57
CA VAL A 64 11.76 -0.32 0.57
C VAL A 64 12.09 -0.76 -0.86
N TYR A 65 11.10 -0.76 -1.75
CA TYR A 65 11.32 -1.08 -3.17
C TYR A 65 12.19 -0.03 -3.86
N GLY A 66 12.12 1.24 -3.47
CA GLY A 66 13.03 2.29 -3.95
C GLY A 66 14.48 1.98 -3.64
N LEU A 67 14.78 1.62 -2.38
CA LEU A 67 16.12 1.21 -1.97
C LEU A 67 16.58 -0.07 -2.68
N TRP A 68 15.68 -1.05 -2.81
CA TRP A 68 15.93 -2.29 -3.54
C TRP A 68 16.26 -2.02 -5.01
N THR A 69 15.44 -1.23 -5.71
CA THR A 69 15.67 -0.82 -7.10
C THR A 69 16.98 -0.07 -7.26
N LEU A 70 17.31 0.83 -6.33
CA LEU A 70 18.55 1.59 -6.38
C LEU A 70 19.77 0.67 -6.22
N PHE A 71 19.71 -0.27 -5.29
CA PHE A 71 20.76 -1.28 -5.10
C PHE A 71 21.00 -2.09 -6.38
N TRP A 72 19.95 -2.67 -6.97
CA TRP A 72 20.07 -3.46 -8.20
C TRP A 72 20.39 -2.62 -9.44
N GLY A 73 19.92 -1.37 -9.49
CA GLY A 73 20.23 -0.43 -10.57
C GLY A 73 21.70 -0.02 -10.58
N LEU A 74 22.31 0.19 -9.40
CA LEU A 74 23.74 0.47 -9.29
C LEU A 74 24.58 -0.74 -9.72
N LEU A 75 24.19 -1.95 -9.31
CA LEU A 75 24.84 -3.19 -9.78
C LEU A 75 24.72 -3.35 -11.30
N ALA A 76 23.54 -3.09 -11.87
CA ALA A 76 23.35 -3.16 -13.31
C ALA A 76 24.26 -2.18 -14.07
N LEU A 77 24.45 -0.96 -13.55
CA LEU A 77 25.35 0.03 -14.16
C LEU A 77 26.82 -0.42 -14.11
N ASP A 78 27.22 -1.12 -13.05
CA ASP A 78 28.56 -1.69 -12.91
C ASP A 78 28.76 -2.89 -13.87
N ASP A 79 27.79 -3.79 -13.94
CA ASP A 79 27.76 -4.92 -14.89
C ASP A 79 27.85 -4.43 -16.35
N PHE A 80 27.10 -3.38 -16.70
CA PHE A 80 27.16 -2.76 -18.03
C PHE A 80 28.55 -2.19 -18.35
N ARG A 81 29.27 -1.67 -17.35
CA ARG A 81 30.65 -1.17 -17.52
C ARG A 81 31.68 -2.29 -17.61
N ALA A 82 31.44 -3.40 -16.91
CA ALA A 82 32.33 -4.55 -16.86
C ALA A 82 32.22 -5.49 -18.08
N ASN A 83 31.27 -5.26 -18.98
CA ASN A 83 31.04 -6.04 -20.21
C ASN A 83 30.85 -7.56 -19.93
N SER A 84 30.24 -7.89 -18.79
CA SER A 84 29.98 -9.25 -18.34
C SER A 84 28.77 -9.85 -19.08
N GLY A 85 28.95 -11.00 -19.73
CA GLY A 85 27.84 -11.73 -20.39
C GLY A 85 26.80 -12.26 -19.38
N PHE A 86 25.66 -12.77 -19.90
CA PHE A 86 24.49 -13.48 -19.30
C PHE A 86 24.04 -13.15 -17.85
N SER A 87 24.95 -13.09 -16.87
CA SER A 87 24.73 -12.56 -15.51
C SER A 87 24.25 -11.10 -15.50
N ALA A 88 24.60 -10.32 -16.53
CA ALA A 88 24.22 -8.92 -16.68
C ALA A 88 22.71 -8.68 -16.93
N LEU A 89 21.90 -9.72 -17.16
CA LEU A 89 20.45 -9.59 -17.34
C LEU A 89 19.67 -9.66 -16.01
N LEU A 90 20.26 -10.23 -14.95
CA LEU A 90 19.56 -10.41 -13.68
C LEU A 90 19.37 -9.07 -12.95
N SER A 91 20.44 -8.28 -12.86
CA SER A 91 20.46 -6.95 -12.25
C SER A 91 19.42 -5.99 -12.86
N PRO A 92 19.33 -5.81 -14.20
CA PRO A 92 18.30 -4.95 -14.81
C PRO A 92 16.89 -5.54 -14.69
N ALA A 93 16.72 -6.87 -14.73
CA ALA A 93 15.42 -7.49 -14.49
C ALA A 93 14.92 -7.21 -13.07
N CYS A 94 15.77 -7.37 -12.05
CA CYS A 94 15.45 -7.04 -10.66
C CYS A 94 15.15 -5.55 -10.47
N ALA A 95 15.91 -4.66 -11.12
CA ALA A 95 15.63 -3.22 -11.09
C ALA A 95 14.27 -2.89 -11.73
N ALA A 96 13.93 -3.51 -12.86
CA ALA A 96 12.64 -3.35 -13.53
C ALA A 96 11.47 -3.86 -12.67
N VAL A 97 11.63 -5.00 -11.98
CA VAL A 97 10.63 -5.50 -11.01
C VAL A 97 10.42 -4.49 -9.88
N GLY A 98 11.49 -3.90 -9.34
CA GLY A 98 11.33 -2.87 -8.32
C GLY A 98 10.66 -1.58 -8.84
N LEU A 99 10.98 -1.13 -10.07
CA LEU A 99 10.30 0.02 -10.70
C LEU A 99 8.80 -0.23 -10.90
N THR A 100 8.42 -1.43 -11.34
CA THR A 100 7.01 -1.81 -11.50
C THR A 100 6.28 -1.86 -10.15
N ALA A 101 6.92 -2.38 -9.10
CA ALA A 101 6.38 -2.38 -7.74
C ALA A 101 6.17 -0.95 -7.21
N ILE A 102 7.13 -0.03 -7.42
CA ILE A 102 7.00 1.38 -7.05
C ILE A 102 5.84 2.03 -7.82
N GLY A 103 5.75 1.76 -9.14
CA GLY A 103 4.67 2.23 -10.00
C GLY A 103 3.29 1.79 -9.48
N LEU A 104 3.15 0.52 -9.11
CA LEU A 104 1.94 -0.04 -8.50
C LEU A 104 1.62 0.63 -7.16
N CYS A 105 2.62 0.83 -6.28
CA CYS A 105 2.42 1.52 -5.00
C CYS A 105 1.92 2.97 -5.20
N MET A 106 2.49 3.68 -6.17
CA MET A 106 2.08 5.05 -6.50
C MET A 106 0.68 5.10 -7.11
N ALA A 107 0.36 4.18 -8.03
CA ALA A 107 -0.97 4.05 -8.62
C ALA A 107 -2.02 3.74 -7.55
N PHE A 108 -1.72 2.81 -6.64
CA PHE A 108 -2.58 2.46 -5.52
C PHE A 108 -2.78 3.63 -4.55
N ARG A 109 -1.71 4.37 -4.22
CA ARG A 109 -1.78 5.57 -3.37
C ARG A 109 -2.65 6.66 -4.01
N ARG A 110 -2.49 6.91 -5.31
CA ARG A 110 -3.36 7.83 -6.07
C ARG A 110 -4.80 7.33 -6.04
N ARG A 111 -5.01 6.02 -6.17
CA ARG A 111 -6.33 5.39 -6.17
C ARG A 111 -7.08 5.64 -4.86
N LEU A 112 -6.41 5.47 -3.72
CA LEU A 112 -6.99 5.65 -2.38
C LEU A 112 -7.15 7.12 -1.96
N ARG A 113 -6.37 8.06 -2.52
CA ARG A 113 -6.49 9.49 -2.21
C ARG A 113 -7.87 10.04 -2.54
N SER A 114 -8.53 9.53 -3.59
CA SER A 114 -9.89 9.92 -3.97
C SER A 114 -10.96 9.39 -3.01
N PHE A 115 -10.72 8.25 -2.36
CA PHE A 115 -11.66 7.64 -1.42
C PHE A 115 -11.65 8.37 -0.07
N ALA A 116 -10.46 8.66 0.46
CA ALA A 116 -10.29 9.42 1.70
C ALA A 116 -10.83 10.86 1.65
N ARG A 117 -11.00 11.44 0.44
CA ARG A 117 -11.62 12.77 0.26
C ARG A 117 -13.15 12.74 0.27
N ARG A 118 -13.78 11.60 -0.06
CA ARG A 118 -15.24 11.45 -0.09
C ARG A 118 -15.84 11.07 1.26
N GLY A 119 -15.05 10.49 2.16
CA GLY A 119 -15.48 10.07 3.49
C GLY A 119 -15.30 11.12 4.60
N ARG A 120 -14.93 12.37 4.26
CA ARG A 120 -15.01 13.48 5.21
C ARG A 120 -16.37 14.17 5.02
N PRO A 121 -17.29 14.13 5.99
CA PRO A 121 -18.44 15.03 5.98
C PRO A 121 -18.00 16.49 6.01
#